data_AF-W1IYP6-F1
#
_entry.id   AF-W1IYP6-F1
#
_cell.length_a   1.000
_cell.length_b   1.000
_cell.length_c   1.000
_cell.angle_alpha   90.00
_cell.angle_beta   90.00
_cell.angle_gamma   90.00
#
_symmetry.space_group_name_H-M   'P 1'
#
loop_
_entity.id
_entity.type
_entity.pdbx_description
1 polymer ?
#
loop_
_entity_poly.entity_id
_entity_poly.type
_entity_poly.pdbx_seq_one_letter_code
_entity_poly.pdbx_strand_id
1 'polypeptide(L)' 'MPGATLVDESDKTLALLKAIINVDETTTVRDIRPSIDELDAVRFNRKKVNRQLRQLDIDSSE' A
#
# COMPACT_ATOMS: atom_id res chain seq x y z
N MET A 1 -6.31 1.15 -8.22
CA MET A 1 -6.73 0.02 -9.07
C MET A 1 -7.51 0.62 -10.23
N PRO A 2 -7.46 0.13 -11.48
CA PRO A 2 -8.28 0.71 -12.56
C PRO A 2 -9.76 0.69 -12.14
N GLY A 3 -10.38 1.87 -12.03
CA GLY A 3 -11.76 2.01 -11.55
C GLY A 3 -11.96 2.12 -10.03
N ALA A 4 -10.89 2.23 -9.22
CA ALA A 4 -11.02 2.49 -7.79
C ALA A 4 -11.67 3.85 -7.50
N THR A 5 -12.61 3.86 -6.55
CA THR A 5 -13.35 5.02 -6.08
C THR A 5 -12.83 5.52 -4.72
N LEU A 6 -13.27 6.71 -4.31
CA LEU A 6 -12.98 7.25 -2.97
C LEU A 6 -13.58 6.40 -1.85
N VAL A 7 -14.70 5.72 -2.14
CA VAL A 7 -15.31 4.78 -1.20
C VAL A 7 -14.38 3.59 -0.99
N ASP A 8 -13.84 3.02 -2.06
CA ASP A 8 -12.87 1.92 -1.97
C ASP A 8 -11.64 2.32 -1.14
N GLU A 9 -11.14 3.54 -1.33
CA GLU A 9 -9.99 4.03 -0.56
C GLU A 9 -10.32 4.21 0.92
N SER A 10 -11.51 4.75 1.21
CA SER A 10 -12.00 4.95 2.58
C SER A 10 -12.18 3.61 3.29
N ASP A 11 -12.74 2.63 2.59
CA ASP A 11 -12.96 1.28 3.11
C ASP A 11 -11.63 0.57 3.40
N LYS A 12 -10.65 0.67 2.51
CA LYS A 12 -9.31 0.10 2.75
C LYS A 12 -8.53 0.83 3.83
N THR A 13 -8.71 2.15 3.96
CA THR A 13 -8.12 2.92 5.06
C THR A 13 -8.72 2.51 6.40
N LEU A 14 -10.05 2.35 6.47
CA LEU A 14 -10.73 1.86 7.66
C LEU A 14 -10.33 0.42 8.00
N ALA A 15 -10.16 -0.45 7.01
CA ALA A 15 -9.68 -1.81 7.20
C ALA A 15 -8.27 -1.85 7.82
N LEU A 16 -7.35 -0.99 7.36
CA LEU A 16 -6.01 -0.87 7.95
C LEU A 16 -6.07 -0.37 9.41
N LEU A 17 -6.88 0.64 9.70
CA LEU A 17 -7.06 1.14 11.07
C LEU A 17 -7.64 0.05 11.98
N LYS A 18 -8.62 -0.71 11.49
CA LYS A 18 -9.18 -1.87 12.21
C LYS A 18 -8.13 -2.94 12.46
N ALA A 19 -7.25 -3.21 11.50
CA ALA A 19 -6.15 -4.15 11.72
C ALA A 19 -5.21 -3.64 12.84
N ILE A 20 -4.88 -2.34 12.83
CA ILE A 20 -3.99 -1.73 13.83
C ILE A 20 -4.59 -1.72 15.24
N ILE A 21 -5.88 -1.42 15.42
CA ILE A 21 -6.46 -1.35 16.77
C ILE A 21 -6.65 -2.73 17.42
N ASN A 22 -6.65 -3.80 16.62
CA ASN A 22 -6.86 -5.17 17.09
C ASN A 22 -5.55 -5.95 17.23
N VAL A 23 -4.39 -5.30 17.05
CA VAL A 23 -3.10 -5.94 17.24
C VAL A 23 -2.82 -6.19 18.72
N ASP A 24 -2.09 -7.26 19.00
CA ASP A 24 -1.51 -7.53 20.32
C ASP A 24 0.02 -7.33 20.30
N GLU A 25 0.67 -7.54 21.45
CA GLU A 25 2.11 -7.34 21.63
C GLU A 25 2.98 -8.29 20.77
N THR A 26 2.40 -9.38 20.26
CA THR A 26 3.07 -10.35 19.39
C THR A 26 2.93 -10.01 17.91
N THR A 27 2.03 -9.08 17.58
CA THR A 27 1.71 -8.73 16.20
C THR A 27 2.84 -7.93 15.55
N THR A 28 3.25 -8.35 14.37
CA THR A 28 4.33 -7.73 13.61
C THR A 28 3.82 -6.89 12.45
N VAL A 29 4.70 -6.05 11.90
CA VAL A 29 4.43 -5.30 10.65
C VAL A 29 4.09 -6.23 9.48
N ARG A 30 4.57 -7.48 9.51
CA ARG A 30 4.28 -8.48 8.49
C ARG A 30 2.82 -8.90 8.52
N ASP A 31 2.20 -8.95 9.69
CA ASP A 31 0.82 -9.40 9.89
C ASP A 31 -0.19 -8.36 9.40
N ILE A 32 0.15 -7.07 9.47
CA ILE A 32 -0.67 -5.96 8.93
C ILE A 32 -0.37 -5.64 7.46
N ARG A 33 0.66 -6.27 6.87
CA ARG A 33 1.09 -6.00 5.50
C ARG A 33 -0.01 -6.21 4.44
N PRO A 34 -0.87 -7.22 4.53
CA PRO A 34 -1.97 -7.39 3.58
C PRO A 34 -2.91 -6.17 3.52
N SER A 35 -3.23 -5.56 4.66
CA SER A 35 -4.08 -4.36 4.70
C SER A 35 -3.39 -3.13 4.09
N ILE A 36 -2.07 -3.03 4.24
CA ILE A 36 -1.25 -1.98 3.60
C ILE A 36 -1.25 -2.18 2.08
N ASP A 37 -1.05 -3.41 1.61
CA ASP A 37 -0.98 -3.73 0.19
C ASP A 37 -2.35 -3.55 -0.49
N GLU A 38 -3.45 -3.88 0.19
CA GLU A 38 -4.81 -3.60 -0.29
C GLU A 38 -5.10 -2.10 -0.41
N LEU A 39 -4.67 -1.31 0.58
CA LEU A 39 -4.77 0.14 0.53
C LEU A 39 -3.90 0.71 -0.60
N ASP A 40 -2.65 0.25 -0.74
CA ASP A 40 -1.75 0.65 -1.82
C ASP A 40 -2.29 0.26 -3.20
N ALA A 41 -3.01 -0.87 -3.31
CA ALA A 41 -3.63 -1.34 -4.56
C ALA A 41 -4.83 -0.51 -4.97
N VAL A 42 -5.68 -0.10 -4.03
CA VAL A 42 -6.78 0.83 -4.31
C VAL A 42 -6.21 2.22 -4.64
N ARG A 43 -5.27 2.69 -3.83
CA ARG A 43 -4.52 3.93 -4.07
C ARG A 43 -3.67 3.91 -5.33
N PHE A 44 -3.44 2.72 -5.93
CA PHE A 44 -2.56 2.42 -7.07
C PHE A 44 -1.66 3.60 -7.41
N ASN A 45 -0.59 3.72 -6.64
CA ASN A 45 0.29 4.87 -6.75
C ASN A 45 1.22 4.68 -7.96
N ARG A 46 0.68 4.91 -9.16
CA ARG A 46 1.42 4.88 -10.43
C ARG A 46 2.67 5.78 -10.39
N LYS A 47 2.68 6.82 -9.54
CA LYS A 47 3.85 7.68 -9.26
C LYS A 47 4.95 6.97 -8.44
N LYS A 48 4.61 6.19 -7.40
CA LYS A 48 5.59 5.36 -6.64
C LYS A 48 6.22 4.33 -7.58
N VAL A 49 5.40 3.65 -8.37
CA VAL A 49 5.81 2.67 -9.39
C VAL A 49 6.70 3.31 -10.44
N ASN A 50 6.31 4.44 -11.03
CA ASN A 50 7.11 5.11 -12.05
C ASN A 50 8.41 5.73 -11.49
N ARG A 51 8.43 6.14 -10.21
CA ARG A 51 9.63 6.67 -9.56
C ARG A 51 10.67 5.58 -9.32
N GLN A 52 10.23 4.40 -8.85
CA GLN A 52 11.11 3.24 -8.67
C GLN A 52 11.65 2.73 -10.01
N LEU A 53 10.81 2.71 -11.05
CA LEU A 53 11.25 2.36 -12.39
C LEU A 53 12.30 3.33 -12.93
N ARG A 54 12.14 4.65 -12.73
CA ARG A 54 13.14 5.64 -13.13
C ARG A 54 14.45 5.56 -12.35
N GLN A 55 14.42 5.17 -11.08
CA GLN A 55 15.66 4.98 -10.31
C GLN A 55 16.46 3.79 -10.83
N LEU A 56 15.80 2.68 -11.13
CA LEU A 56 16.45 1.50 -11.75
C LEU A 56 17.05 1.79 -13.13
N ASP A 57 16.43 2.66 -13.91
CA ASP A 57 16.91 3.07 -15.23
C ASP A 57 18.18 3.94 -15.15
N ILE A 58 18.32 4.72 -14.07
CA ILE A 58 19.50 5.56 -13.80
C ILE A 58 20.67 4.70 -13.30
N ASP A 59 20.40 3.78 -12.36
CA ASP A 59 21.43 2.92 -11.76
C ASP A 59 21.96 1.84 -12.72
N SER A 60 21.28 1.59 -13.85
CA SER A 60 21.70 0.66 -14.90
C SER A 60 22.57 1.29 -16.00
N SER A 61 22.80 2.60 -15.91
CA SER A 61 23.64 3.37 -16.85
C SER A 61 25.04 3.71 -16.29
N GLU A 62 25.47 3.09 -15.19
CA GLU A 62 26.86 3.09 -14.69
C GLU A 62 27.67 1.87 -15.13
#